data_AF-A0A7S0JAA0-F1
#
_entry.id   AF-A0A7S0JAA0-F1
#
_cell.length_a   1.000
_cell.length_b   1.000
_cell.length_c   1.000
_cell.angle_alpha   90.00
_cell.angle_beta   90.00
_cell.angle_gamma   90.00
#
_symmetry.space_group_name_H-M   'P 1'
#
loop_
_entity.id
_entity.type
_entity.pdbx_description
1 polymer ?
#
loop_
_entity_poly.entity_id
_entity_poly.type
_entity_poly.pdbx_seq_one_letter_code
_entity_poly.pdbx_strand_id
1 'polypeptide(L)'
;MERMAPNMKALEQYDEVQARLQTMEGEHRETANSAKEVTQKFHSVQQRRHKLFMAAFNHVSRAIDDVYKDLTQVEGVLLGGTAYLSLEDPAEPYLHGVKYTAMPPAKRFRDMEQLSGGERTVAALVLLFA
;
A
#
# COMPACT_ATOMS: atom_id res chain seq x y z
N MET A 1 -43.62 19.61 -56.85
CA MET A 1 -42.85 19.86 -55.62
C MET A 1 -43.78 19.65 -54.44
N GLU A 2 -43.77 18.45 -53.87
CA GLU A 2 -44.51 18.14 -52.65
C GLU A 2 -43.88 18.93 -51.50
N ARG A 3 -44.62 19.90 -50.97
CA ARG A 3 -44.20 20.61 -49.76
C ARG A 3 -44.33 19.62 -48.61
N MET A 4 -43.19 19.09 -48.14
CA MET A 4 -43.13 18.33 -46.88
C MET A 4 -43.76 19.20 -45.80
N ALA A 5 -44.92 18.77 -45.29
CA ALA A 5 -45.57 19.45 -44.20
C ALA A 5 -44.63 19.44 -42.99
N PRO A 6 -44.40 20.58 -42.32
CA PRO A 6 -43.55 20.63 -41.14
C PRO A 6 -44.09 19.66 -40.10
N ASN A 7 -43.23 18.79 -39.57
CA ASN A 7 -43.62 17.86 -38.52
C ASN A 7 -43.77 18.64 -37.20
N MET A 8 -44.99 19.11 -36.93
CA MET A 8 -45.33 19.92 -35.76
C MET A 8 -44.99 19.23 -34.42
N LYS A 9 -44.93 17.90 -34.39
CA LYS A 9 -44.54 17.11 -33.21
C LYS A 9 -43.03 17.04 -32.99
N ALA A 10 -42.23 17.42 -33.98
CA ALA A 10 -40.77 17.37 -33.87
C ALA A 10 -40.25 18.39 -32.85
N LEU A 11 -40.93 19.53 -32.68
CA LEU A 11 -40.56 20.53 -31.69
C LEU A 11 -40.85 20.04 -30.26
N GLU A 12 -42.04 19.47 -30.04
CA GLU A 12 -42.42 18.90 -28.73
C GLU A 12 -41.51 17.72 -28.33
N GLN A 13 -41.17 16.85 -29.29
CA GLN A 13 -40.21 15.75 -29.05
C GLN A 13 -38.80 16.27 -28.77
N TYR A 14 -38.39 17.37 -29.41
CA TYR A 14 -37.11 18.01 -29.13
C TYR A 14 -37.06 18.55 -27.70
N ASP A 15 -38.11 19.27 -27.27
CA ASP A 15 -38.20 19.81 -25.91
C ASP A 15 -38.23 18.70 -24.85
N GLU A 16 -38.94 17.60 -25.10
CA GLU A 16 -38.99 16.44 -24.21
C GLU A 16 -37.61 15.76 -24.07
N VAL A 17 -36.92 15.53 -25.19
CA VAL A 17 -35.58 14.94 -25.20
C VAL A 17 -34.57 15.89 -24.55
N GLN A 18 -34.68 17.20 -24.79
CA GLN A 18 -33.82 18.21 -24.18
C GLN A 18 -34.01 18.26 -22.65
N ALA A 19 -35.26 18.25 -22.17
CA ALA A 19 -35.56 18.20 -20.75
C ALA A 19 -35.01 16.92 -20.10
N ARG A 20 -35.19 15.77 -20.76
CA ARG A 20 -34.63 14.50 -20.30
C ARG A 20 -33.11 14.52 -20.25
N LEU A 21 -32.46 15.09 -21.27
CA LEU A 21 -31.01 15.24 -21.31
C LEU A 21 -30.50 16.10 -20.15
N GLN A 22 -31.14 17.25 -19.89
CA GLN A 22 -30.77 18.13 -18.78
C GLN A 22 -30.88 17.43 -17.42
N THR A 23 -31.94 16.64 -17.20
CA THR A 23 -32.09 15.85 -15.97
C THR A 23 -30.97 14.82 -15.83
N MET A 24 -30.68 14.05 -16.90
CA MET A 24 -29.61 13.05 -16.87
C MET A 24 -28.23 13.66 -16.69
N GLU A 25 -27.96 14.83 -17.29
CA GLU A 25 -26.71 15.57 -17.08
C GLU A 25 -26.58 16.05 -15.63
N GLY A 26 -27.68 16.51 -15.02
CA GLY A 26 -27.74 16.86 -13.61
C GLY A 26 -27.39 15.68 -12.69
N GLU A 27 -28.09 14.56 -12.84
CA GLU A 27 -27.86 13.33 -12.08
C GLU A 27 -26.43 12.79 -12.27
N HIS A 28 -25.92 12.84 -13.51
CA HIS A 28 -24.56 12.43 -13.82
C HIS A 28 -23.54 13.33 -13.11
N ARG A 29 -23.77 14.65 -13.10
CA ARG A 29 -22.88 15.61 -12.43
C ARG A 29 -22.86 15.40 -10.92
N GLU A 30 -24.01 15.18 -10.30
CA GLU A 30 -24.12 14.89 -8.87
C GLU A 30 -23.38 13.59 -8.51
N THR A 31 -23.60 12.53 -9.29
CA THR A 31 -22.93 11.24 -9.10
C THR A 31 -21.42 11.37 -9.28
N ALA A 32 -20.97 12.11 -10.30
CA ALA A 32 -19.55 12.35 -10.55
C ALA A 32 -18.89 13.16 -9.42
N ASN A 33 -19.59 14.15 -8.87
CA ASN A 33 -19.10 14.93 -7.73
C ASN A 33 -19.00 14.06 -6.47
N SER A 34 -20.03 13.27 -6.17
CA SER A 34 -20.02 12.33 -5.04
C SER A 34 -18.89 11.32 -5.16
N ALA A 35 -18.67 10.73 -6.35
CA ALA A 35 -17.56 9.83 -6.61
C ALA A 35 -16.20 10.49 -6.33
N LYS A 36 -15.99 11.74 -6.78
CA LYS A 36 -14.77 12.50 -6.50
C LYS A 36 -14.54 12.71 -5.01
N GLU A 37 -15.58 13.09 -4.26
CA GLU A 37 -15.47 13.28 -2.80
C GLU A 37 -15.09 11.99 -2.08
N VAL A 38 -15.72 10.88 -2.45
CA VAL A 38 -15.42 9.55 -1.87
C VAL A 38 -13.99 9.14 -2.21
N THR A 39 -13.53 9.33 -3.45
CA THR A 39 -12.16 9.05 -3.86
C THR A 39 -11.14 9.90 -3.08
N GLN A 40 -11.41 11.18 -2.87
CA GLN A 40 -10.55 12.05 -2.07
C GLN A 40 -10.47 11.58 -0.61
N LYS A 41 -11.61 11.23 -0.01
CA LYS A 41 -11.66 10.66 1.36
C LYS A 41 -10.85 9.36 1.43
N PHE A 42 -10.99 8.48 0.45
CA PHE A 42 -10.23 7.24 0.37
C PHE A 42 -8.72 7.51 0.32
N HIS A 43 -8.26 8.41 -0.56
CA HIS A 43 -6.84 8.76 -0.64
C HIS A 43 -6.31 9.37 0.66
N SER A 44 -7.10 10.18 1.36
CA SER A 44 -6.70 10.74 2.65
C SER A 44 -6.43 9.64 3.69
N VAL A 45 -7.28 8.61 3.72
CA VAL A 45 -7.16 7.47 4.64
C VAL A 45 -5.99 6.57 4.22
N GLN A 46 -5.85 6.30 2.92
CA GLN A 46 -4.76 5.52 2.34
C GLN A 46 -3.39 6.14 2.70
N GLN A 47 -3.24 7.46 2.51
CA GLN A 47 -2.01 8.18 2.87
C GLN A 47 -1.74 8.14 4.37
N ARG A 48 -2.76 8.33 5.21
CA ARG A 48 -2.61 8.24 6.67
C ARG A 48 -2.16 6.85 7.10
N ARG A 49 -2.78 5.80 6.55
CA ARG A 49 -2.39 4.40 6.81
C ARG A 49 -0.96 4.14 6.38
N HIS A 50 -0.58 4.54 5.17
CA HIS A 50 0.78 4.40 4.65
C HIS A 50 1.80 5.08 5.57
N LYS A 51 1.54 6.33 5.97
CA LYS A 51 2.46 7.10 6.83
C LYS A 51 2.66 6.45 8.20
N LEU A 52 1.58 5.98 8.83
CA LEU A 52 1.67 5.30 10.13
C LEU A 52 2.41 3.97 10.02
N PHE A 53 2.11 3.18 8.98
CA PHE A 53 2.81 1.93 8.72
C PHE A 53 4.30 2.15 8.52
N MET A 54 4.69 3.08 7.64
CA MET A 54 6.09 3.37 7.35
C MET A 54 6.83 3.95 8.56
N ALA A 55 6.16 4.74 9.40
CA ALA A 55 6.76 5.23 10.64
C ALA A 55 7.15 4.07 11.58
N ALA A 56 6.24 3.13 11.80
CA ALA A 56 6.52 1.95 12.62
C ALA A 56 7.56 1.02 11.97
N PHE A 57 7.40 0.73 10.67
CA PHE A 57 8.34 -0.10 9.92
C PHE A 57 9.76 0.45 9.95
N ASN A 58 9.93 1.75 9.71
CA ASN A 58 11.26 2.38 9.74
C ASN A 58 11.87 2.40 11.14
N HIS A 59 11.04 2.49 12.19
CA HIS A 59 11.52 2.41 13.57
C HIS A 59 12.09 1.01 13.85
N VAL A 60 11.29 -0.03 13.62
CA VAL A 60 11.68 -1.43 13.84
C VAL A 60 12.85 -1.83 12.93
N SER A 61 12.83 -1.43 11.66
CA SER A 61 13.91 -1.76 10.71
C SER A 61 15.27 -1.17 11.10
N ARG A 62 15.30 -0.04 11.81
CA ARG A 62 16.54 0.55 12.33
C ARG A 62 17.01 -0.19 13.59
N ALA A 63 16.08 -0.48 14.50
CA ALA A 63 16.39 -1.17 15.74
C ALA A 63 16.86 -2.61 15.53
N ILE A 64 16.30 -3.33 14.55
CA ILE A 64 16.63 -4.75 14.30
C ILE A 64 18.13 -4.96 14.04
N ASP A 65 18.77 -4.15 13.19
CA ASP A 65 20.17 -4.38 12.83
C ASP A 65 21.11 -4.13 14.01
N ASP A 66 20.83 -3.07 14.78
CA ASP A 66 21.59 -2.73 15.98
C ASP A 66 21.45 -3.81 17.06
N VAL A 67 20.21 -4.22 17.38
CA VAL A 67 19.94 -5.29 18.38
C VAL A 67 20.50 -6.64 17.92
N TYR A 68 20.44 -6.96 16.62
CA TYR A 68 21.01 -8.19 16.09
C TYR A 68 22.53 -8.22 16.22
N LYS A 69 23.19 -7.10 15.91
CA LYS A 69 24.65 -6.97 16.09
C LYS A 69 25.03 -7.13 17.55
N ASP A 70 24.34 -6.46 18.46
CA ASP A 70 24.63 -6.53 19.89
C ASP A 70 24.48 -7.95 20.44
N LEU A 71 23.47 -8.70 20.00
CA LEU A 71 23.24 -10.08 20.44
C LEU A 71 24.15 -11.12 19.76
N THR A 72 24.69 -10.82 18.58
CA THR A 72 25.56 -11.74 17.82
C THR A 72 27.04 -11.40 17.90
N GLN A 73 27.40 -10.28 18.56
CA GLN A 73 28.78 -9.98 18.91
C GLN A 73 29.26 -10.98 19.98
N VAL A 74 30.27 -11.76 19.62
CA VAL A 74 30.95 -12.70 20.52
C VAL A 74 32.43 -12.31 20.58
N GLU A 75 33.02 -12.35 21.77
CA GLU A 75 34.46 -12.14 21.93
C GLU A 75 35.26 -13.05 21.00
N GLY A 76 36.00 -12.47 20.06
CA GLY A 76 36.82 -13.18 19.07
C GLY A 76 36.31 -13.15 17.63
N VAL A 77 35.08 -12.69 17.35
CA VAL A 77 34.56 -12.51 15.99
C VAL A 77 34.47 -11.01 15.65
N LEU A 78 35.33 -10.53 14.73
CA LEU A 78 35.48 -9.11 14.36
C LEU A 78 34.27 -8.48 13.64
N LEU A 79 33.36 -9.28 13.11
CA LEU A 79 32.15 -8.82 12.41
C LEU A 79 30.92 -9.51 13.01
N GLY A 80 30.02 -8.73 13.60
CA GLY A 80 28.69 -9.21 14.00
C GLY A 80 27.84 -9.63 12.80
N GLY A 81 26.71 -10.29 13.07
CA GLY A 81 25.72 -10.58 12.03
C GLY A 81 24.97 -9.32 11.59
N THR A 82 24.17 -9.42 10.54
CA THR A 82 23.31 -8.32 10.05
C THR A 82 21.89 -8.82 9.88
N ALA A 83 20.90 -8.01 10.21
CA ALA A 83 19.50 -8.35 10.01
C ALA A 83 18.73 -7.16 9.45
N TYR A 84 17.79 -7.41 8.53
CA TYR A 84 17.01 -6.35 7.91
C TYR A 84 15.62 -6.84 7.53
N LEU A 85 14.70 -5.88 7.43
CA LEU A 85 13.35 -6.08 6.91
C LEU A 85 13.26 -5.52 5.49
N SER A 86 12.54 -6.22 4.63
CA SER A 86 12.23 -5.78 3.28
C SER A 86 10.73 -5.85 3.01
N LEU A 87 10.20 -4.84 2.34
CA LEU A 87 8.80 -4.80 1.90
C LEU A 87 8.68 -5.46 0.53
N GLU A 88 7.68 -6.31 0.34
CA GLU A 88 7.38 -6.91 -0.97
C GLU A 88 6.89 -5.85 -1.97
N ASP A 89 6.03 -4.95 -1.52
CA ASP A 89 5.56 -3.81 -2.29
C ASP A 89 5.66 -2.52 -1.45
N PRO A 90 6.55 -1.57 -1.81
CA PRO A 90 6.67 -0.30 -1.12
C PRO A 90 5.50 0.67 -1.39
N ALA A 91 4.69 0.47 -2.44
CA ALA A 91 3.55 1.34 -2.72
C ALA A 91 2.42 1.10 -1.71
N GLU A 92 2.05 -0.16 -1.51
CA GLU A 92 1.00 -0.57 -0.57
C GLU A 92 1.49 -1.65 0.41
N PRO A 93 2.42 -1.30 1.32
CA PRO A 93 3.09 -2.29 2.17
C PRO A 93 2.18 -2.94 3.21
N TYR A 94 1.01 -2.34 3.46
CA TYR A 94 -0.04 -2.86 4.33
C TYR A 94 -0.91 -3.94 3.67
N LEU A 95 -0.80 -4.16 2.35
CA LEU A 95 -1.51 -5.24 1.64
C LEU A 95 -0.64 -6.48 1.45
N HIS A 96 0.68 -6.33 1.49
CA HIS A 96 1.65 -7.36 1.19
C HIS A 96 2.48 -7.73 2.41
N GLY A 97 3.31 -8.76 2.27
CA GLY A 97 4.15 -9.26 3.34
C GLY A 97 5.36 -8.37 3.63
N VAL A 98 5.87 -8.51 4.86
CA VAL A 98 7.20 -8.02 5.25
C VAL A 98 8.13 -9.22 5.34
N LYS A 99 9.19 -9.26 4.53
CA LYS A 99 10.20 -10.32 4.57
C LYS A 99 11.29 -9.95 5.58
N TYR A 100 11.50 -10.84 6.55
CA TYR A 100 12.57 -10.72 7.53
C TYR A 100 13.76 -11.60 7.15
N THR A 101 14.94 -10.99 7.08
CA THR A 101 16.19 -11.68 6.74
C THR A 101 17.22 -11.46 7.85
N ALA A 102 17.86 -12.54 8.28
CA ALA A 102 19.00 -12.49 9.20
C ALA A 102 20.20 -13.20 8.57
N MET A 103 21.38 -12.58 8.67
CA MET A 103 22.66 -13.12 8.21
C MET A 103 23.59 -13.28 9.42
N PRO A 104 23.83 -14.52 9.87
CA PRO A 104 24.77 -14.79 10.95
C PRO A 104 26.20 -14.38 10.57
N PRO A 105 27.05 -14.07 11.57
CA PRO A 105 28.45 -13.73 11.31
C PRO A 105 29.17 -14.87 10.58
N ALA A 106 30.00 -14.52 9.59
CA ALA A 106 30.77 -15.43 8.75
C ALA A 106 29.97 -16.41 7.85
N LYS A 107 28.65 -16.23 7.68
CA LYS A 107 27.82 -17.03 6.73
C LYS A 107 27.29 -16.19 5.58
N ARG A 108 27.09 -16.84 4.42
CA ARG A 108 26.44 -16.24 3.25
C ARG A 108 24.93 -16.11 3.47
N PHE A 109 24.29 -15.21 2.71
CA PHE A 109 22.84 -15.06 2.66
C PHE A 109 22.14 -16.42 2.47
N ARG A 110 21.15 -16.68 3.32
CA ARG A 110 20.25 -17.84 3.24
C ARG A 110 18.86 -17.39 3.65
N ASP A 111 17.83 -18.04 3.11
CA ASP A 111 16.47 -17.81 3.59
C ASP A 111 16.33 -18.29 5.04
N MET A 112 15.43 -17.63 5.78
CA MET A 112 15.22 -17.88 7.21
C MET A 112 14.93 -19.35 7.54
N GLU A 113 14.27 -20.08 6.62
CA GLU A 113 13.96 -21.50 6.77
C GLU A 113 15.20 -22.40 6.82
N GLN A 114 16.29 -21.97 6.16
CA GLN A 114 17.56 -22.70 6.04
C GLN A 114 18.55 -22.40 7.18
N LEU A 115 18.19 -21.53 8.11
CA LEU A 115 18.97 -21.27 9.32
C LEU A 115 18.78 -22.41 10.34
N SER A 116 19.81 -22.63 11.16
CA SER A 116 19.72 -23.59 12.25
C SER A 116 18.68 -23.15 13.28
N GLY A 117 18.14 -24.11 14.06
CA GLY A 117 17.12 -23.83 15.07
C GLY A 117 17.52 -22.71 16.05
N GLY A 118 18.78 -22.73 16.53
CA GLY A 118 19.30 -21.69 17.42
C GLY A 118 19.41 -20.31 16.78
N GLU A 119 19.86 -20.24 15.52
CA GLU A 119 19.92 -18.97 14.77
C GLU A 119 18.53 -18.38 14.54
N ARG A 120 17.53 -19.22 14.26
CA ARG A 120 16.13 -18.79 14.14
C ARG A 120 15.57 -18.27 15.46
N THR A 121 15.89 -18.91 16.58
CA THR A 121 15.49 -18.42 17.91
C THR A 121 16.11 -17.07 18.23
N VAL A 122 17.40 -16.87 17.94
CA VAL A 122 18.08 -15.58 18.14
C VAL A 122 17.44 -14.49 17.28
N ALA A 123 17.18 -14.77 16.00
CA ALA A 123 16.50 -13.84 15.11
C ALA A 123 15.07 -13.49 15.60
N ALA A 124 14.33 -14.45 16.15
CA ALA A 124 13.02 -14.19 16.73
C ALA A 124 13.09 -13.34 18.02
N LEU A 125 14.09 -13.56 18.88
CA LEU A 125 14.31 -12.75 20.07
C LEU A 125 14.69 -11.31 19.72
N VAL A 126 15.50 -11.12 18.68
CA VAL A 126 15.85 -9.80 18.17
C VAL A 126 14.61 -9.03 17.73
N LEU A 127 13.70 -9.69 17.00
CA LEU A 127 12.44 -9.07 16.58
C LEU A 127 11.53 -8.71 17.76
N LEU A 128 11.64 -9.43 18.89
CA LEU A 128 10.87 -9.15 20.10
C LEU A 128 11.43 -7.95 20.88
N PHE A 129 12.74 -7.71 20.79
CA PHE A 129 13.41 -6.61 21.49
C PHE A 129 13.53 -5.32 20.69
N ALA A 130 13.42 -5.39 19.36
CA ALA A 130 13.42 -4.25 18.44
C ALA A 130 12.07 -3.52 18.39
#